data_AF-A0A5M6D4T0-F1
#
_entry.id   AF-A0A5M6D4T0-F1
#
_cell.length_a   1.000
_cell.length_b   1.000
_cell.length_c   1.000
_cell.angle_alpha   90.00
_cell.angle_beta   90.00
_cell.angle_gamma   90.00
#
_symmetry.space_group_name_H-M   'P 1'
#
loop_
_entity.id
_entity.type
_entity.pdbx_description
1 polymer ?
#
loop_
_entity_poly.entity_id
_entity_poly.type
_entity_poly.pdbx_seq_one_letter_code
_entity_poly.pdbx_strand_id
1 'polypeptide(L)'
;MKILFSKWTQIAALLLMAGALAWALKLGVIISTNGRIINTGAAAFFMRAGLLLLAIGSTGIGYRFSFKGPLLLRIIAILLSPVVVFGSIMLLGMLTNPLFKDTGVWYAQEEGPIGVAVVVYLIIGYVLYRSYKPLTAQ
;
A
#
# COMPACT_ATOMS: atom_id res chain seq x y z
N MET A 1 -1.31 -15.06 22.42
CA MET A 1 -0.52 -13.94 21.85
C MET A 1 0.58 -14.37 20.87
N LYS A 2 1.42 -15.39 21.14
CA LYS A 2 2.54 -15.78 20.23
C LYS A 2 2.12 -16.13 18.79
N ILE A 3 0.93 -16.71 18.59
CA ILE A 3 0.42 -17.15 17.27
C ILE A 3 -0.03 -15.98 16.38
N LEU A 4 -0.59 -14.91 16.95
CA LEU A 4 -1.01 -13.73 16.19
C LEU A 4 0.19 -12.98 15.61
N PHE A 5 1.27 -12.85 16.41
CA PHE A 5 2.52 -12.26 15.92
C PHE A 5 3.25 -13.17 14.94
N SER A 6 3.16 -14.51 15.11
CA SER A 6 3.82 -15.42 14.19
C SER A 6 3.23 -15.39 12.78
N LYS A 7 1.97 -14.97 12.60
CA LYS A 7 1.34 -14.78 11.28
C LYS A 7 1.14 -13.32 10.88
N TRP A 8 1.56 -12.37 11.70
CA TRP A 8 1.30 -10.94 11.49
C TRP A 8 1.82 -10.45 10.14
N THR A 9 3.03 -10.84 9.74
CA THR A 9 3.59 -10.48 8.43
C THR A 9 2.68 -10.93 7.27
N GLN A 10 2.08 -12.11 7.37
CA GLN A 10 1.19 -12.65 6.33
C GLN A 10 -0.14 -11.88 6.28
N ILE A 11 -0.74 -11.59 7.44
CA ILE A 11 -1.98 -10.81 7.54
C ILE A 11 -1.74 -9.39 7.01
N ALA A 12 -0.67 -8.74 7.47
CA ALA A 12 -0.30 -7.40 7.04
C ALA A 12 0.01 -7.35 5.53
N ALA A 13 0.64 -8.38 4.97
CA ALA A 13 0.84 -8.50 3.53
C ALA A 13 -0.49 -8.59 2.75
N LEU A 14 -1.46 -9.37 3.24
CA LEU A 14 -2.80 -9.43 2.64
C LEU A 14 -3.52 -8.09 2.71
N LEU A 15 -3.43 -7.39 3.85
CA LEU A 15 -3.98 -6.04 4.00
C LEU A 15 -3.32 -5.03 3.06
N LEU A 16 -1.99 -5.11 2.89
CA LEU A 16 -1.25 -4.25 1.96
C LEU A 16 -1.72 -4.48 0.52
N MET A 17 -1.84 -5.74 0.09
CA MET A 17 -2.36 -6.09 -1.24
C MET A 17 -3.82 -5.65 -1.41
N ALA A 18 -4.68 -5.89 -0.41
CA ALA A 18 -6.07 -5.46 -0.44
C ALA A 18 -6.21 -3.93 -0.51
N GLY A 19 -5.33 -3.20 0.17
CA GLY A 19 -5.28 -1.73 0.10
C GLY A 19 -4.89 -1.23 -1.30
N ALA A 20 -3.89 -1.87 -1.92
CA ALA A 20 -3.52 -1.59 -3.31
C ALA A 20 -4.64 -1.93 -4.29
N LEU A 21 -5.35 -3.07 -4.09
CA LEU A 21 -6.52 -3.42 -4.91
C LEU A 21 -7.68 -2.44 -4.72
N ALA A 22 -7.93 -1.94 -3.52
CA ALA A 22 -8.93 -0.91 -3.29
C ALA A 22 -8.61 0.35 -4.10
N TRP A 23 -7.34 0.76 -4.18
CA TRP A 23 -6.92 1.88 -5.02
C TRP A 23 -7.05 1.58 -6.53
N ALA A 24 -6.79 0.34 -6.95
CA ALA A 24 -7.08 -0.10 -8.31
C ALA A 24 -8.57 0.00 -8.65
N LEU A 25 -9.45 -0.40 -7.72
CA LEU A 25 -10.90 -0.26 -7.87
C LEU A 25 -11.33 1.21 -7.90
N LYS A 26 -10.73 2.09 -7.09
CA LYS A 26 -10.92 3.55 -7.18
C LYS A 26 -10.63 4.04 -8.60
N LEU A 27 -9.48 3.68 -9.17
CA LEU A 27 -9.12 4.04 -10.55
C LEU A 27 -10.13 3.48 -11.56
N GLY A 28 -10.63 2.25 -11.38
CA GLY A 28 -11.69 1.69 -12.19
C GLY A 28 -12.99 2.52 -12.16
N VAL A 29 -13.39 3.02 -10.99
CA VAL A 29 -14.54 3.94 -10.86
C VAL A 29 -14.28 5.26 -11.60
N ILE A 30 -13.09 5.84 -11.46
CA ILE A 30 -12.72 7.09 -12.14
C ILE A 30 -12.77 6.92 -13.66
N ILE A 31 -12.16 5.85 -14.18
CA ILE A 31 -12.11 5.54 -15.62
C ILE A 31 -13.53 5.29 -16.15
N SER A 32 -14.32 4.43 -15.47
CA SER A 32 -15.69 4.11 -15.89
C SER A 32 -16.66 5.29 -15.81
N THR A 33 -16.34 6.32 -15.02
CA THR A 33 -17.13 7.55 -14.91
C THR A 33 -16.51 8.72 -15.68
N ASN A 34 -15.47 8.48 -16.48
CA ASN A 34 -14.72 9.49 -17.22
C ASN A 34 -14.28 10.69 -16.35
N GLY A 35 -13.81 10.41 -15.14
CA GLY A 35 -13.35 11.44 -14.19
C GLY A 35 -14.47 12.17 -13.43
N ARG A 36 -15.75 11.83 -13.62
CA ARG A 36 -16.85 12.50 -12.90
C ARG A 36 -16.88 12.18 -11.41
N ILE A 37 -16.42 10.99 -11.01
CA ILE A 37 -16.41 10.53 -9.61
C ILE A 37 -14.97 10.22 -9.20
N ILE A 38 -14.30 11.18 -8.54
CA ILE A 38 -12.90 11.05 -8.09
C ILE A 38 -12.81 10.92 -6.57
N ASN A 39 -13.39 11.87 -5.85
CA ASN A 39 -13.32 11.96 -4.39
C ASN A 39 -14.69 11.84 -3.70
N THR A 40 -15.69 11.31 -4.42
CA THR A 40 -17.07 11.14 -3.93
C THR A 40 -17.56 9.70 -4.16
N GLY A 41 -18.70 9.36 -3.56
CA GLY A 41 -19.37 8.07 -3.77
C GLY A 41 -18.46 6.84 -3.56
N ALA A 42 -18.51 5.91 -4.51
CA ALA A 42 -17.71 4.68 -4.46
C ALA A 42 -16.19 4.93 -4.50
N ALA A 43 -15.73 5.93 -5.25
CA ALA A 43 -14.30 6.27 -5.33
C ALA A 43 -13.77 6.76 -3.97
N ALA A 44 -14.55 7.58 -3.25
CA ALA A 44 -14.20 8.01 -1.89
C ALA A 44 -14.12 6.84 -0.90
N PHE A 45 -15.06 5.90 -1.00
CA PHE A 45 -15.06 4.70 -0.17
C PHE A 45 -13.79 3.87 -0.39
N PHE A 46 -13.45 3.57 -1.65
CA PHE A 46 -12.25 2.82 -1.99
C PHE A 46 -10.96 3.54 -1.61
N MET A 47 -10.92 4.87 -1.76
CA MET A 47 -9.79 5.69 -1.31
C MET A 47 -9.56 5.53 0.20
N ARG A 48 -10.60 5.72 1.02
CA ARG A 48 -10.51 5.63 2.49
C ARG A 48 -10.20 4.21 2.95
N ALA A 49 -10.87 3.21 2.40
CA ALA A 49 -10.61 1.80 2.69
C ALA A 49 -9.15 1.45 2.35
N GLY A 50 -8.68 1.85 1.16
CA GLY A 50 -7.31 1.61 0.74
C GLY A 50 -6.28 2.30 1.63
N LEU A 51 -6.53 3.54 2.06
CA LEU A 51 -5.64 4.24 3.01
C LEU A 51 -5.49 3.46 4.31
N LEU A 52 -6.60 3.01 4.91
CA LEU A 52 -6.58 2.24 6.16
C LEU A 52 -5.87 0.90 5.98
N LEU A 53 -6.17 0.19 4.89
CA LEU A 53 -5.58 -1.12 4.57
C LEU A 53 -4.08 -1.00 4.29
N LEU A 54 -3.64 0.00 3.52
CA LEU A 54 -2.23 0.27 3.26
C LEU A 54 -1.50 0.67 4.55
N ALA A 55 -2.09 1.54 5.38
CA ALA A 55 -1.51 1.95 6.65
C ALA A 55 -1.29 0.74 7.56
N ILE A 56 -2.32 -0.07 7.80
CA ILE A 56 -2.20 -1.26 8.65
C ILE A 56 -1.27 -2.30 8.00
N GLY A 57 -1.42 -2.57 6.71
CA GLY A 57 -0.60 -3.54 5.98
C GLY A 57 0.88 -3.20 5.95
N SER A 58 1.22 -1.92 5.86
CA SER A 58 2.61 -1.45 5.87
C SER A 58 3.34 -1.80 7.17
N THR A 59 2.66 -1.90 8.30
CA THR A 59 3.28 -2.30 9.58
C THR A 59 3.96 -3.68 9.50
N GLY A 60 3.51 -4.56 8.59
CA GLY A 60 4.12 -5.85 8.33
C GLY A 60 5.53 -5.75 7.77
N ILE A 61 5.81 -4.69 6.99
CA ILE A 61 7.14 -4.39 6.43
C ILE A 61 8.09 -4.05 7.58
N GLY A 62 7.71 -3.06 8.41
CA GLY A 62 8.48 -2.65 9.59
C GLY A 62 8.73 -3.81 10.56
N TYR A 63 7.70 -4.60 10.87
CA TYR A 63 7.82 -5.78 11.71
C TYR A 63 8.80 -6.81 11.14
N ARG A 64 8.76 -7.06 9.83
CA ARG A 64 9.63 -8.05 9.18
C ARG A 64 11.10 -7.63 9.24
N PHE A 65 11.42 -6.38 8.92
CA PHE A 65 12.80 -5.88 8.92
C PHE A 65 13.42 -5.84 10.33
N SER A 66 12.61 -5.60 11.35
CA SER A 66 13.06 -5.45 12.73
C SER A 66 12.87 -6.71 13.59
N PHE A 67 12.46 -7.84 13.00
CA PHE A 67 12.12 -9.04 13.77
C PHE A 67 13.30 -9.59 14.59
N LYS A 68 14.54 -9.51 14.08
CA LYS A 68 15.73 -9.98 14.82
C LYS A 68 16.29 -8.94 15.80
N GLY A 69 15.74 -7.73 15.81
CA GLY A 69 16.25 -6.61 16.62
C GLY A 69 15.62 -6.49 18.01
N PRO A 70 16.17 -5.60 18.85
CA PRO A 70 15.59 -5.17 20.12
C PRO A 70 14.13 -4.71 19.97
N LEU A 71 13.34 -4.90 21.04
CA LEU A 71 11.91 -4.55 21.05
C LEU A 71 11.66 -3.09 20.65
N LEU A 72 12.49 -2.16 21.14
CA LEU A 72 12.35 -0.73 20.83
C LEU A 72 12.50 -0.45 19.33
N LEU A 73 13.51 -1.02 18.68
CA LEU A 73 13.72 -0.89 17.24
C LEU A 73 12.56 -1.48 16.44
N ARG A 74 11.95 -2.55 16.96
CA ARG A 74 10.76 -3.15 16.34
C ARG A 74 9.54 -2.24 16.39
N ILE A 75 9.28 -1.62 17.54
CA ILE A 75 8.18 -0.66 17.69
C ILE A 75 8.38 0.53 16.77
N ILE A 76 9.58 1.12 16.76
CA ILE A 76 9.90 2.26 15.89
C ILE A 76 9.72 1.90 14.42
N ALA A 77 10.23 0.75 13.98
CA ALA A 77 10.09 0.31 12.59
C ALA A 77 8.63 0.10 12.18
N ILE A 78 7.79 -0.47 13.05
CA ILE A 78 6.35 -0.65 12.81
C ILE A 78 5.65 0.69 12.64
N LEU A 79 5.93 1.66 13.53
CA LEU A 79 5.28 2.97 13.53
C LEU A 79 5.73 3.85 12.36
N LEU A 80 7.00 3.74 11.94
CA LEU A 80 7.52 4.49 10.81
C LEU A 80 7.14 3.89 9.45
N SER A 81 6.82 2.60 9.38
CA SER A 81 6.55 1.94 8.10
C SER A 81 5.38 2.56 7.31
N PRO A 82 4.24 2.95 7.92
CA PRO A 82 3.19 3.67 7.21
C PRO A 82 3.69 5.00 6.64
N VAL A 83 4.47 5.76 7.42
CA VAL A 83 5.03 7.05 6.99
C VAL A 83 5.94 6.86 5.77
N VAL A 84 6.81 5.85 5.81
CA VAL A 84 7.69 5.52 4.68
C VAL A 84 6.88 5.11 3.46
N VAL A 85 5.86 4.26 3.62
CA VAL A 85 4.99 3.84 2.51
C VAL A 85 4.29 5.04 1.87
N PHE A 86 3.60 5.87 2.65
CA PHE A 86 2.92 7.04 2.10
C PHE A 86 3.89 8.06 1.51
N GLY A 87 5.06 8.28 2.14
CA GLY A 87 6.12 9.12 1.60
C GLY A 87 6.62 8.61 0.24
N SER A 88 6.79 7.30 0.10
CA SER A 88 7.18 6.71 -1.19
C SER A 88 6.08 6.75 -2.25
N ILE A 89 4.78 6.75 -1.90
CA ILE A 89 3.70 7.03 -2.86
C ILE A 89 3.84 8.44 -3.43
N MET A 90 4.11 9.43 -2.57
CA MET A 90 4.33 10.81 -3.01
C MET A 90 5.58 10.93 -3.90
N LEU A 91 6.67 10.26 -3.51
CA LEU A 91 7.90 10.21 -4.29
C LEU A 91 7.66 9.58 -5.68
N LEU A 92 6.94 8.45 -5.74
CA LEU A 92 6.56 7.82 -6.99
C LEU A 92 5.78 8.80 -7.87
N GLY A 93 4.82 9.53 -7.30
CA GLY A 93 4.08 10.54 -8.06
C GLY A 93 4.96 11.65 -8.61
N MET A 94 5.91 12.16 -7.84
CA MET A 94 6.87 13.15 -8.35
C MET A 94 7.69 12.61 -9.53
N LEU A 95 8.11 11.34 -9.47
CA LEU A 95 8.92 10.69 -10.50
C LEU A 95 8.10 10.31 -11.75
N THR A 96 6.84 9.93 -11.58
CA THR A 96 6.00 9.42 -12.68
C THR A 96 5.12 10.49 -13.30
N ASN A 97 4.85 11.62 -12.62
CA ASN A 97 4.06 12.73 -13.15
C ASN A 97 4.49 13.18 -14.55
N PRO A 98 5.79 13.29 -14.88
CA PRO A 98 6.21 13.64 -16.23
C PRO A 98 5.73 12.68 -17.32
N LEU A 99 5.47 11.40 -17.00
CA LEU A 99 5.00 10.39 -17.95
C LEU A 99 3.53 10.60 -18.35
N PHE A 100 2.76 11.29 -17.51
CA PHE A 100 1.35 11.58 -17.76
C PHE A 100 1.13 13.00 -18.25
N LYS A 101 2.20 13.82 -18.28
CA LYS A 101 2.13 15.17 -18.84
C LYS A 101 1.71 15.07 -20.30
N ASP A 102 0.73 15.90 -20.67
CA ASP A 102 0.16 15.98 -22.03
C ASP A 102 -0.75 14.81 -22.44
N THR A 103 -1.14 13.92 -21.52
CA THR A 103 -2.25 12.98 -21.82
C THR A 103 -3.54 13.76 -22.01
N GLY A 104 -4.27 13.52 -23.11
CA GLY A 104 -5.58 14.12 -23.38
C GLY A 104 -6.69 13.74 -22.39
N VAL A 105 -6.38 12.88 -21.43
CA VAL A 105 -7.26 12.46 -20.33
C VAL A 105 -6.87 13.25 -19.08
N TRP A 106 -7.68 14.26 -18.72
CA TRP A 106 -7.36 15.20 -17.65
C TRP A 106 -7.12 14.52 -16.28
N TYR A 107 -7.92 13.50 -15.93
CA TYR A 107 -7.78 12.80 -14.66
C TYR A 107 -6.55 11.87 -14.62
N ALA A 108 -5.96 11.52 -15.77
CA ALA A 108 -4.78 10.65 -15.81
C ALA A 108 -3.53 11.35 -15.26
N GLN A 109 -3.46 12.68 -15.34
CA GLN A 109 -2.38 13.47 -14.76
C GLN A 109 -2.43 13.45 -13.22
N GLU A 110 -3.63 13.51 -12.65
CA GLU A 110 -3.83 13.52 -11.20
C GLU A 110 -3.75 12.12 -10.59
N GLU A 111 -4.24 11.11 -11.31
CA GLU A 111 -4.47 9.76 -10.77
C GLU A 111 -3.51 8.70 -11.36
N GLY A 112 -2.78 9.00 -12.44
CA GLY A 112 -1.78 8.12 -13.06
C GLY A 112 -0.69 7.62 -12.10
N PRO A 113 -0.10 8.49 -11.25
CA PRO A 113 0.80 8.09 -10.17
C PRO A 113 0.27 6.98 -9.26
N ILE A 114 -1.03 7.03 -8.96
CA ILE A 114 -1.69 6.05 -8.10
C ILE A 114 -1.68 4.68 -8.77
N GLY A 115 -1.85 4.62 -10.10
CA GLY A 115 -1.72 3.37 -10.86
C GLY A 115 -0.35 2.72 -10.70
N VAL A 116 0.73 3.50 -10.70
CA VAL A 116 2.09 2.99 -10.48
C VAL A 116 2.25 2.48 -9.05
N ALA A 117 1.76 3.25 -8.06
CA ALA A 117 1.78 2.84 -6.66
C ALA A 117 1.02 1.50 -6.44
N VAL A 118 -0.14 1.31 -7.08
CA VAL A 118 -0.91 0.06 -7.02
C VAL A 118 -0.04 -1.13 -7.41
N VAL A 119 0.68 -1.05 -8.53
CA VAL A 119 1.55 -2.14 -9.01
C VAL A 119 2.69 -2.38 -8.01
N VAL A 120 3.35 -1.32 -7.55
CA VAL A 120 4.48 -1.42 -6.60
C VAL A 120 4.05 -2.10 -5.30
N TYR A 121 2.95 -1.66 -4.68
CA TYR A 121 2.53 -2.22 -3.38
C TYR A 121 1.86 -3.58 -3.49
N LEU A 122 1.27 -3.92 -4.63
CA LEU A 122 0.87 -5.30 -4.91
C LEU A 122 2.09 -6.22 -4.92
N ILE A 123 3.17 -5.83 -5.60
CA ILE A 123 4.40 -6.61 -5.66
C ILE A 123 5.04 -6.72 -4.27
N ILE A 124 5.17 -5.60 -3.54
CA ILE A 124 5.72 -5.60 -2.18
C ILE A 124 4.89 -6.50 -1.26
N GLY A 125 3.56 -6.38 -1.30
CA GLY A 125 2.67 -7.23 -0.52
C GLY A 125 2.81 -8.71 -0.87
N TYR A 126 2.89 -9.03 -2.16
CA TYR A 126 3.11 -10.41 -2.61
C TYR A 126 4.45 -10.97 -2.14
N VAL A 127 5.54 -10.21 -2.27
CA VAL A 127 6.88 -10.60 -1.80
C VAL A 127 6.88 -10.76 -0.29
N LEU A 128 6.24 -9.87 0.46
CA LEU A 128 6.11 -9.96 1.91
C LEU A 128 5.33 -11.20 2.34
N TYR A 129 4.25 -11.52 1.62
CA TYR A 129 3.43 -12.72 1.82
C TYR A 129 4.24 -14.00 1.56
N ARG A 130 4.95 -14.07 0.42
CA ARG A 130 5.80 -15.20 0.01
C ARG A 130 7.01 -15.40 0.92
N SER A 131 7.57 -14.32 1.45
CA SER A 131 8.75 -14.33 2.33
C SER A 131 8.44 -14.88 3.73
N TYR A 132 7.18 -15.22 3.99
CA TYR A 132 6.76 -15.92 5.18
C TYR A 132 7.31 -17.36 5.19
N LYS A 133 8.53 -17.53 5.69
CA LYS A 133 8.95 -18.80 6.29
C LYS A 133 8.35 -18.83 7.70
N PRO A 134 7.60 -19.89 8.09
CA PRO A 134 7.21 -20.05 9.48
C PRO A 134 8.49 -19.97 10.30
N LEU A 135 8.50 -19.07 11.28
CA LEU A 135 9.60 -18.93 12.21
C LEU A 135 9.70 -20.25 12.98
N THR A 136 10.49 -21.20 12.47
CA THR A 136 10.96 -22.33 13.27
C THR A 136 11.74 -21.71 14.42
N ALA A 137 11.19 -21.84 15.63
CA ALA A 137 11.93 -21.61 16.86
C ALA A 137 13.20 -22.47 16.77
N GLN A 138 14.35 -21.80 16.64
CA GLN A 138 15.63 -22.35 17.04
C GLN A 138 15.83 -21.96 18.50
#